data_AF-A0A8I2CW69-F1
#
_entry.id   AF-A0A8I2CW69-F1
#
_cell.length_a   1.000
_cell.length_b   1.000
_cell.length_c   1.000
_cell.angle_alpha   90.00
_cell.angle_beta   90.00
_cell.angle_gamma   90.00
#
_symmetry.space_group_name_H-M   'P 1'
#
loop_
_entity.id
_entity.type
_entity.pdbx_description
1 polymer ?
#
loop_
_entity_poly.entity_id
_entity_poly.type
_entity_poly.pdbx_seq_one_letter_code
_entity_poly.pdbx_strand_id
1 'polypeptide(L)' 'MFGLDETLAELFSEGWQANDEAAAEIIKRLGAHKNYIPASERAHKEYAYILLKEYKKYIKEQAVKKKQ' A
#
# COMPACT_ATOMS: atom_id res chain seq x y z
N MET A 1 -14.76 2.43 -7.17
CA MET A 1 -13.72 1.47 -7.54
C MET A 1 -12.70 1.52 -6.43
N PHE A 2 -12.42 0.42 -5.75
CA PHE A 2 -11.51 0.41 -4.60
C PHE A 2 -10.09 0.22 -5.13
N GLY A 3 -9.26 1.25 -4.99
CA GLY A 3 -7.94 1.34 -5.60
C GLY A 3 -6.83 1.46 -4.58
N LEU A 4 -5.69 1.98 -5.04
CA LEU A 4 -4.51 2.14 -4.21
C LEU A 4 -4.75 3.16 -3.09
N ASP A 5 -5.30 4.33 -3.41
CA ASP A 5 -5.46 5.43 -2.45
C ASP A 5 -6.36 5.05 -1.27
N GLU A 6 -7.49 4.38 -1.52
CA GLU A 6 -8.38 3.90 -0.45
C GLU A 6 -7.68 2.84 0.41
N THR A 7 -6.96 1.91 -0.21
CA THR A 7 -6.21 0.87 0.49
C THR A 7 -5.12 1.47 1.40
N LEU A 8 -4.36 2.46 0.91
CA LEU A 8 -3.33 3.15 1.71
C LEU A 8 -3.96 3.94 2.87
N ALA A 9 -5.11 4.56 2.65
CA ALA A 9 -5.83 5.30 3.67
C ALA A 9 -6.33 4.39 4.80
N GLU A 10 -6.86 3.21 4.48
CA GLU A 10 -7.30 2.23 5.46
C GLU A 10 -6.13 1.71 6.31
N LEU A 11 -5.04 1.23 5.67
CA LEU A 11 -3.86 0.76 6.38
C LEU A 11 -3.31 1.82 7.34
N PHE A 12 -3.28 3.08 6.89
CA PHE A 12 -2.84 4.19 7.74
C PHE A 12 -3.79 4.40 8.93
N SER A 13 -5.10 4.33 8.71
CA SER A 13 -6.11 4.48 9.77
C SER A 13 -6.05 3.36 10.81
N GLU A 14 -5.66 2.16 10.38
CA GLU A 14 -5.43 0.98 11.22
C GLU A 14 -4.07 1.00 11.93
N GLY A 15 -3.21 1.98 11.64
CA GLY A 15 -1.92 2.15 12.32
C GLY A 15 -0.79 1.25 11.80
N TRP A 16 -0.92 0.71 10.59
CA TRP A 16 0.13 -0.14 10.00
C TRP A 16 1.45 0.60 9.81
N GLN A 17 2.55 -0.05 10.18
CA GLN A 17 3.90 0.43 9.88
C GLN A 17 4.27 0.15 8.43
N ALA A 18 5.08 1.02 7.81
CA ALA A 18 5.54 0.82 6.45
C ALA A 18 6.72 -0.17 6.36
N ASN A 19 6.39 -1.45 6.52
CA ASN A 19 7.29 -2.61 6.41
C ASN A 19 6.81 -3.58 5.30
N ASP A 20 7.50 -4.71 5.14
CA ASP A 20 7.16 -5.70 4.11
C ASP A 20 5.78 -6.35 4.33
N GLU A 21 5.31 -6.43 5.58
CA GLU A 21 3.97 -6.95 5.91
C GLU A 21 2.88 -6.02 5.37
N ALA A 22 3.07 -4.70 5.49
CA ALA A 22 2.16 -3.73 4.88
C ALA A 22 2.12 -3.86 3.35
N ALA A 23 3.26 -4.13 2.70
CA ALA A 23 3.27 -4.36 1.25
C ALA A 23 2.44 -5.59 0.85
N ALA A 24 2.58 -6.68 1.61
CA ALA A 24 1.79 -7.90 1.40
C ALA A 24 0.28 -7.66 1.65
N GLU A 25 -0.07 -6.90 2.68
CA GLU A 25 -1.46 -6.58 2.99
C GLU A 25 -2.08 -5.68 1.91
N ILE A 26 -1.34 -4.70 1.37
CA ILE A 26 -1.80 -3.89 0.24
C ILE A 26 -2.11 -4.77 -0.97
N ILE A 27 -1.20 -5.69 -1.33
CA ILE A 27 -1.40 -6.64 -2.45
C ILE A 27 -2.66 -7.47 -2.22
N LYS A 28 -2.84 -8.00 -1.02
CA LYS A 28 -4.00 -8.82 -0.64
C LYS A 28 -5.31 -8.05 -0.78
N ARG A 29 -5.38 -6.81 -0.27
CA ARG A 29 -6.59 -5.96 -0.38
C ARG A 29 -6.87 -5.59 -1.83
N LEU A 30 -5.86 -5.15 -2.57
CA LEU A 30 -5.99 -4.86 -4.01
C LEU A 30 -6.51 -6.07 -4.78
N GLY A 31 -5.98 -7.26 -4.52
CA GLY A 31 -6.43 -8.52 -5.11
C GLY A 31 -7.87 -8.89 -4.74
N ALA A 32 -8.28 -8.69 -3.49
CA ALA A 32 -9.66 -8.90 -3.02
C ALA A 32 -10.66 -7.98 -3.76
N HIS A 33 -10.22 -6.76 -4.11
CA HIS A 33 -10.98 -5.81 -4.93
C HIS A 33 -10.86 -6.04 -6.44
N LYS A 34 -10.32 -7.20 -6.86
CA LYS A 34 -10.13 -7.60 -8.27
C LYS A 34 -9.21 -6.67 -9.07
N ASN A 35 -8.27 -6.00 -8.41
CA ASN A 35 -7.18 -5.30 -9.11
C ASN A 35 -6.19 -6.32 -9.68
N TYR A 36 -5.48 -5.91 -10.73
CA TYR A 36 -4.43 -6.73 -11.35
C TYR A 36 -3.24 -6.90 -10.40
N ILE A 37 -2.90 -8.17 -10.11
CA ILE A 37 -1.69 -8.54 -9.38
C ILE A 37 -0.77 -9.31 -10.33
N PRO A 38 0.51 -8.91 -10.49
CA PRO A 38 1.46 -9.62 -11.33
C PRO A 38 1.69 -11.05 -10.84
N ALA A 39 1.56 -12.04 -11.73
CA ALA A 39 1.73 -13.46 -11.39
C ALA A 39 3.20 -13.94 -11.37
N SER A 40 4.09 -13.25 -12.10
CA SER A 40 5.52 -13.59 -12.10
C SER A 40 6.15 -13.21 -10.76
N GLU A 41 6.94 -14.10 -10.16
CA GLU A 41 7.64 -13.84 -8.89
C GLU A 41 8.48 -12.55 -8.94
N ARG A 42 9.18 -12.31 -10.04
CA ARG A 42 10.00 -11.11 -10.22
C ARG A 42 9.12 -9.85 -10.21
N ALA A 43 8.06 -9.86 -11.03
CA ALA A 43 7.13 -8.75 -11.11
C ALA A 43 6.38 -8.54 -9.78
N HIS A 44 6.08 -9.59 -9.04
CA HIS A 44 5.44 -9.52 -7.72
C HIS A 44 6.37 -8.84 -6.70
N LYS A 45 7.66 -9.16 -6.69
CA LYS A 45 8.65 -8.49 -5.82
C LYS A 45 8.81 -7.01 -6.15
N GLU A 46 8.92 -6.67 -7.44
CA GLU A 46 8.99 -5.28 -7.88
C GLU A 46 7.72 -4.51 -7.53
N TYR A 47 6.56 -5.14 -7.69
CA TYR A 47 5.27 -4.57 -7.33
C TYR A 47 5.16 -4.30 -5.83
N ALA A 48 5.51 -5.26 -4.98
CA ALA A 48 5.53 -5.09 -3.53
C ALA A 48 6.45 -3.95 -3.09
N TYR A 49 7.63 -3.84 -3.70
CA TYR A 49 8.57 -2.75 -3.43
C TYR A 49 7.97 -1.37 -3.77
N ILE A 50 7.32 -1.24 -4.93
CA ILE A 50 6.67 0.00 -5.35
C ILE A 50 5.53 0.37 -4.40
N LEU A 51 4.67 -0.59 -4.04
CA LEU A 51 3.56 -0.36 -3.10
C LEU A 51 4.05 0.11 -1.74
N LEU A 52 5.12 -0.50 -1.22
CA LEU A 52 5.74 -0.07 0.03
C LEU A 52 6.28 1.36 -0.06
N LYS A 53 6.88 1.73 -1.20
CA LYS A 53 7.37 3.10 -1.43
C LYS A 53 6.23 4.12 -1.45
N GLU A 54 5.12 3.81 -2.11
CA GLU A 54 3.93 4.66 -2.13
C GLU A 54 3.30 4.78 -0.73
N TYR A 55 3.23 3.69 0.03
CA TYR A 55 2.72 3.76 1.40
C TYR A 55 3.61 4.62 2.31
N LYS A 56 4.93 4.50 2.20
CA LYS A 56 5.88 5.37 2.93
C LYS A 56 5.67 6.84 2.58
N LYS A 57 5.40 7.15 1.32
CA LYS A 57 5.10 8.50 0.86
C LYS A 57 3.78 9.00 1.46
N TYR A 58 2.73 8.20 1.40
CA TYR A 58 1.42 8.51 1.96
C TYR A 58 1.50 8.84 3.47
N ILE A 59 2.18 8.00 4.27
CA ILE A 59 2.37 8.24 5.71
C ILE A 59 3.04 9.60 5.97
N LYS A 60 4.09 9.91 5.20
CA LYS A 60 4.82 11.19 5.33
C LYS A 60 3.92 12.38 5.00
N GLU A 61 3.12 12.30 3.94
CA GLU A 61 2.19 13.35 3.56
C GLU A 61 1.13 13.58 4.64
N GLN A 62 0.59 12.51 5.24
CA GLN A 62 -0.37 12.62 6.35
C GLN A 62 0.27 13.21 7.61
N ALA A 63 1.53 12.87 7.90
CA ALA A 63 2.27 13.45 9.02
C ALA A 63 2.53 14.95 8.84
N VAL A 64 2.75 15.42 7.60
CA VAL A 64 2.89 16.84 7.28
C VAL A 64 1.55 17.56 7.44
N LYS A 65 0.44 16.97 6.95
CA LYS A 65 -0.90 17.55 7.08
C LYS A 65 -1.36 17.70 8.52
N LYS A 66 -1.03 16.76 9.42
CA LYS A 66 -1.36 16.84 10.85
C LYS A 66 -0.60 17.94 11.62
N LYS A 67 0.46 18.52 11.05
CA LYS A 67 1.28 19.56 11.68
C LYS A 67 0.92 20.99 11.25
N GLN A 68 -0.03 21.14 10.34
CA GLN A 68 -0.61 22.43 9.92
C GLN A 68 -1.95 22.62 10.60
#